data_AF-A0A5D3FC95-F1
#
_entry.id   AF-A0A5D3FC95-F1
#
_cell.length_a   1.000
_cell.length_b   1.000
_cell.length_c   1.000
_cell.angle_alpha   90.00
_cell.angle_beta   90.00
_cell.angle_gamma   90.00
#
_symmetry.space_group_name_H-M   'P 1'
#
loop_
_entity.id
_entity.type
_entity.pdbx_description
1 polymer ?
#
loop_
_entity_poly.entity_id
_entity_poly.type
_entity_poly.pdbx_seq_one_letter_code
_entity_poly.pdbx_strand_id
1 'polypeptide(L)'
;MNQEIKYIKIQDLVLWTENPRDPISPDASDQDVVNRALLNSDGTWDIEKLAKNMGEFYDFSELPTVVYEGGKPIVYDGNRRIILGKIYHGLVESNVKIDFLPEFPFEIPCNVCDKIIALKSILRKHGDSGSWKPLERDYFIDKYDLGDKSDFLIIDEATGIISENQILNQGFVRKEILNPSNLTKLGIKIEAGTLVSQHSKSELRAIFEDIINQIRNKKITTRNSRGKSFEVLSQKTKDIIENNRDKDFSLAPRLSNVEHGPESASRICKNDDSPVSLHVTRKTKRINEPDIPFFGKELYLKKGNVNNLYRDILDLHRFYKSQKLTKSFSSILRMALRLLCETANSSRKSSDVKPYVMQYFDEAKKQLDQNQKTLLASQNVTKDSLTQLLQTGAHGYRSSQNYEQTLAISIILGAMLTISHGKEVGEEKFDAEEV
;
A
#
# COMPACT_ATOMS: atom_id res chain seq x y z
N MET A 1 4.92 11.09 -30.52
CA MET A 1 4.19 10.48 -29.38
C MET A 1 2.98 11.36 -29.14
N ASN A 2 1.78 10.85 -29.36
CA ASN A 2 0.56 11.63 -29.20
C ASN A 2 -0.06 11.30 -27.85
N GLN A 3 -0.02 12.29 -26.95
CA GLN A 3 -0.76 12.29 -25.72
C GLN A 3 -1.44 13.66 -25.62
N GLU A 4 -2.76 13.67 -25.46
CA GLU A 4 -3.55 14.89 -25.43
C GLU A 4 -4.75 14.73 -24.48
N ILE A 5 -5.27 15.86 -24.01
CA ILE A 5 -6.51 15.88 -23.25
C ILE A 5 -7.65 16.13 -24.23
N LYS A 6 -8.63 15.24 -24.25
CA LYS A 6 -9.86 15.39 -25.03
C LYS A 6 -11.07 15.23 -24.13
N TYR A 7 -12.06 16.09 -24.33
CA TYR A 7 -13.36 15.94 -23.71
C TYR A 7 -14.16 14.88 -24.48
N ILE A 8 -14.68 13.89 -23.76
CA ILE A 8 -15.41 12.76 -24.35
C ILE A 8 -16.67 12.53 -23.52
N LYS A 9 -17.81 12.34 -24.19
CA LYS A 9 -19.09 12.03 -23.55
C LYS A 9 -19.05 10.65 -22.90
N ILE A 10 -19.64 10.52 -21.71
CA ILE A 10 -19.67 9.26 -20.95
C ILE A 10 -20.32 8.12 -21.75
N GLN A 11 -21.34 8.42 -22.56
CA GLN A 11 -22.00 7.46 -23.44
C GLN A 11 -21.07 6.85 -24.50
N ASP A 12 -20.06 7.61 -24.97
CA ASP A 12 -19.19 7.18 -26.07
C ASP A 12 -18.00 6.36 -25.56
N LEU A 13 -17.62 6.53 -24.29
CA LEU A 13 -16.55 5.79 -23.63
C LEU A 13 -16.93 4.31 -23.48
N VAL A 14 -16.05 3.41 -23.94
CA VAL A 14 -16.25 1.96 -23.84
C VAL A 14 -15.37 1.40 -22.73
N LEU A 15 -15.95 0.59 -21.84
CA LEU A 15 -15.20 -0.04 -20.76
C LEU A 15 -14.25 -1.10 -21.31
N TRP A 16 -13.01 -1.13 -20.81
CA TRP A 16 -12.03 -2.08 -21.29
C TRP A 16 -12.26 -3.47 -20.70
N THR A 17 -12.65 -4.41 -21.56
CA THR A 17 -13.00 -5.80 -21.23
C THR A 17 -11.77 -6.65 -20.88
N GLU A 18 -10.61 -6.35 -21.44
CA GLU A 18 -9.35 -7.07 -21.12
C GLU A 18 -8.63 -6.52 -19.90
N ASN A 19 -9.37 -5.90 -18.96
CA ASN A 19 -8.84 -5.37 -17.72
C ASN A 19 -8.04 -6.46 -16.97
N PRO A 20 -6.75 -6.25 -16.67
CA PRO A 20 -5.89 -7.26 -16.06
C PRO A 20 -6.34 -7.73 -14.68
N ARG A 21 -7.19 -6.94 -14.01
CA ARG A 21 -7.80 -7.29 -12.72
C ARG A 21 -8.86 -8.38 -12.85
N ASP A 22 -9.60 -8.35 -13.95
CA ASP A 22 -10.81 -9.14 -14.11
C ASP A 22 -11.17 -9.19 -15.60
N PRO A 23 -10.39 -9.91 -16.42
CA PRO A 23 -10.62 -9.97 -17.85
C PRO A 23 -11.96 -10.65 -18.13
N ILE A 24 -12.75 -10.04 -19.00
CA ILE A 24 -14.03 -10.55 -19.49
C ILE A 24 -13.87 -10.85 -20.99
N SER A 25 -14.86 -11.52 -21.56
CA SER A 25 -14.95 -11.69 -23.02
C SER A 25 -14.70 -10.36 -23.75
N PRO A 26 -13.88 -10.34 -24.81
CA PRO A 26 -13.68 -9.15 -25.66
C PRO A 26 -15.00 -8.60 -26.22
N ASP A 27 -15.97 -9.48 -26.45
CA ASP A 27 -17.30 -9.14 -26.97
C ASP A 27 -18.29 -8.67 -25.89
N ALA A 28 -17.85 -8.56 -24.64
CA ALA A 28 -18.71 -8.12 -23.54
C ALA A 28 -19.13 -6.65 -23.71
N SER A 29 -20.39 -6.38 -23.38
CA SER A 29 -20.93 -5.03 -23.36
C SER A 29 -20.52 -4.28 -22.09
N ASP A 30 -20.72 -2.95 -22.08
CA ASP A 30 -20.54 -2.16 -20.86
C ASP A 30 -21.45 -2.66 -19.73
N GLN A 31 -22.65 -3.15 -20.04
CA GLN A 31 -23.56 -3.73 -19.05
C GLN A 31 -22.99 -5.00 -18.43
N ASP A 32 -22.33 -5.85 -19.22
CA ASP A 32 -21.69 -7.07 -18.72
C ASP A 32 -20.52 -6.74 -17.77
N VAL A 33 -19.72 -5.74 -18.12
CA VAL A 33 -18.63 -5.24 -17.27
C VAL A 33 -19.19 -4.67 -15.96
N VAL A 34 -20.26 -3.87 -16.03
CA VAL A 34 -20.92 -3.27 -14.86
C VAL A 34 -21.51 -4.36 -13.96
N ASN A 35 -22.25 -5.32 -14.53
CA ASN A 35 -22.83 -6.44 -13.78
C ASN A 35 -21.74 -7.21 -13.04
N ARG A 36 -20.64 -7.54 -13.71
CA ARG A 36 -19.52 -8.25 -13.08
C ARG A 36 -18.84 -7.42 -11.99
N ALA A 37 -18.66 -6.12 -12.23
CA ALA A 37 -18.06 -5.21 -11.25
C ALA A 37 -18.92 -5.03 -10.00
N LEU A 38 -20.25 -5.00 -10.14
CA LEU A 38 -21.19 -4.82 -9.02
C LEU A 38 -21.43 -6.12 -8.23
N LEU A 39 -21.40 -7.28 -8.90
CA LEU A 39 -21.54 -8.59 -8.24
C LEU A 39 -20.26 -9.06 -7.54
N ASN A 40 -19.14 -8.38 -7.78
CA ASN A 40 -17.84 -8.77 -7.23
C ASN A 40 -17.83 -8.67 -5.69
N SER A 41 -17.67 -9.82 -5.03
CA SER A 41 -17.65 -9.93 -3.57
C SER A 41 -16.25 -9.88 -2.96
N ASP A 42 -15.19 -9.94 -3.76
CA ASP A 42 -13.80 -10.01 -3.29
C ASP A 42 -13.12 -8.63 -3.14
N GLY A 43 -13.84 -7.56 -3.51
CA GLY A 43 -13.40 -6.18 -3.36
C GLY A 43 -12.46 -5.71 -4.48
N THR A 44 -12.28 -6.50 -5.54
CA THR A 44 -11.42 -6.13 -6.68
C THR A 44 -11.90 -4.84 -7.36
N TRP A 45 -13.22 -4.68 -7.48
CA TRP A 45 -13.84 -3.49 -8.06
C TRP A 45 -14.13 -2.41 -7.01
N ASP A 46 -14.73 -2.77 -5.85
CA ASP A 46 -14.99 -1.86 -4.72
C ASP A 46 -15.69 -0.54 -5.14
N ILE A 47 -16.68 -0.63 -6.06
CA ILE A 47 -17.34 0.52 -6.71
C ILE A 47 -17.98 1.48 -5.69
N GLU A 48 -18.70 0.94 -4.71
CA GLU A 48 -19.36 1.74 -3.66
C GLU A 48 -18.34 2.51 -2.80
N LYS A 49 -17.21 1.87 -2.47
CA LYS A 49 -16.13 2.51 -1.72
C LYS A 49 -15.45 3.61 -2.53
N LEU A 50 -15.27 3.41 -3.83
CA LEU A 50 -14.76 4.45 -4.71
C LEU A 50 -15.72 5.64 -4.74
N ALA A 51 -17.03 5.40 -4.91
CA ALA A 51 -18.03 6.47 -4.92
C ALA A 51 -17.98 7.30 -3.63
N LYS A 52 -17.91 6.65 -2.45
CA LYS A 52 -17.74 7.33 -1.16
C LYS A 52 -16.45 8.16 -1.07
N ASN A 53 -15.34 7.63 -1.61
CA ASN A 53 -14.06 8.33 -1.58
C ASN A 53 -14.00 9.52 -2.53
N MET A 54 -14.77 9.50 -3.63
CA MET A 54 -14.87 10.63 -4.56
C MET A 54 -15.61 11.83 -3.94
N GLY A 55 -16.49 11.59 -2.97
CA GLY A 55 -17.30 12.65 -2.37
C GLY A 55 -18.43 13.10 -3.31
N GLU A 56 -18.85 14.35 -3.19
CA GLU A 56 -20.11 14.82 -3.78
C GLU A 56 -20.09 14.93 -5.31
N PHE A 57 -18.92 15.11 -5.94
CA PHE A 57 -18.79 15.35 -7.36
C PHE A 57 -17.59 14.64 -7.98
N TYR A 58 -17.58 14.53 -9.31
CA TYR A 58 -16.44 14.00 -10.06
C TYR A 58 -15.19 14.86 -9.90
N ASP A 59 -14.13 14.26 -9.34
CA ASP A 59 -12.82 14.91 -9.20
C ASP A 59 -12.00 14.82 -10.51
N PHE A 60 -11.64 15.98 -11.06
CA PHE A 60 -10.80 16.12 -12.25
C PHE A 60 -9.30 15.92 -11.99
N SER A 61 -8.88 15.68 -10.74
CA SER A 61 -7.48 15.43 -10.36
C SER A 61 -6.90 14.16 -11.00
N GLU A 62 -7.75 13.18 -11.29
CA GLU A 62 -7.37 11.96 -12.00
C GLU A 62 -8.12 11.88 -13.32
N LEU A 63 -7.40 11.80 -14.45
CA LEU A 63 -8.04 11.64 -15.77
C LEU A 63 -8.09 10.14 -16.17
N PRO A 64 -9.20 9.65 -16.74
CA PRO A 64 -9.23 8.34 -17.37
C PRO A 64 -8.24 8.31 -18.53
N THR A 65 -7.58 7.16 -18.73
CA THR A 65 -6.71 6.95 -19.90
C THR A 65 -7.47 6.21 -20.97
N VAL A 66 -7.52 6.80 -22.17
CA VAL A 66 -8.34 6.34 -23.29
C VAL A 66 -7.46 6.06 -24.50
N VAL A 67 -7.73 4.95 -25.18
CA VAL A 67 -7.09 4.55 -26.43
C VAL A 67 -8.18 4.39 -27.48
N TYR A 68 -7.99 4.96 -28.66
CA TYR A 68 -8.89 4.73 -29.78
C TYR A 68 -8.54 3.42 -30.48
N GLU A 69 -9.45 2.46 -30.46
CA GLU A 69 -9.35 1.19 -31.19
C GLU A 69 -10.55 1.03 -32.13
N GLY A 70 -10.30 0.85 -33.43
CA GLY A 70 -11.38 0.79 -34.42
C GLY A 70 -12.31 2.02 -34.41
N GLY A 71 -11.78 3.19 -34.03
CA GLY A 71 -12.55 4.43 -33.88
C GLY A 71 -13.32 4.58 -32.57
N LYS A 72 -13.29 3.58 -31.67
CA LYS A 72 -13.97 3.62 -30.37
C LYS A 72 -13.03 4.04 -29.24
N PRO A 73 -13.43 4.95 -28.33
CA PRO A 73 -12.59 5.37 -27.21
C PRO A 73 -12.67 4.37 -26.05
N ILE A 74 -11.72 3.43 -26.00
CA ILE A 74 -11.63 2.38 -24.98
C ILE A 74 -10.94 2.91 -23.72
N VAL A 75 -11.55 2.71 -22.55
CA VAL A 75 -11.07 3.19 -21.25
C VAL A 75 -10.07 2.20 -20.65
N TYR A 76 -8.80 2.40 -20.94
CA TYR A 76 -7.69 1.57 -20.48
C TYR A 76 -7.39 1.72 -18.97
N ASP A 77 -7.58 2.92 -18.41
CA ASP A 77 -7.47 3.18 -16.96
C ASP A 77 -8.59 4.12 -16.51
N GLY A 78 -9.19 3.84 -15.35
CA GLY A 78 -10.35 4.58 -14.86
C GLY A 78 -11.71 3.89 -15.07
N ASN A 79 -11.75 2.61 -15.49
CA ASN A 79 -12.99 1.83 -15.68
C ASN A 79 -14.01 2.01 -14.54
N ARG A 80 -13.57 1.94 -13.28
CA ARG A 80 -14.45 2.10 -12.11
C ARG A 80 -15.16 3.45 -12.04
N ARG A 81 -14.48 4.52 -12.45
CA ARG A 81 -15.03 5.88 -12.47
C ARG A 81 -16.04 6.01 -13.60
N ILE A 82 -15.75 5.42 -14.75
CA ILE A 82 -16.67 5.42 -15.89
C ILE A 82 -17.91 4.57 -15.61
N ILE A 83 -17.79 3.45 -14.88
CA ILE A 83 -18.94 2.69 -14.37
C ILE A 83 -19.86 3.59 -13.55
N LEU A 84 -19.32 4.35 -12.59
CA LEU A 84 -20.12 5.28 -11.78
C LEU A 84 -20.81 6.34 -12.64
N GLY A 85 -20.10 6.92 -13.61
CA GLY A 85 -20.68 7.89 -14.55
C GLY A 85 -21.79 7.29 -15.42
N LYS A 86 -21.61 6.07 -15.93
CA LYS A 86 -22.63 5.37 -16.72
C LYS A 86 -23.87 5.04 -15.88
N ILE A 87 -23.71 4.62 -14.63
CA ILE A 87 -24.82 4.40 -13.70
C ILE A 87 -25.55 5.72 -13.40
N TYR A 88 -24.80 6.79 -13.09
CA TYR A 88 -25.35 8.11 -12.78
C TYR A 88 -26.23 8.66 -13.92
N HIS A 89 -25.78 8.52 -15.16
CA HIS A 89 -26.52 8.97 -16.36
C HIS A 89 -27.56 7.95 -16.87
N GLY A 90 -27.79 6.83 -16.17
CA GLY A 90 -28.76 5.81 -16.58
C GLY A 90 -28.41 5.11 -17.91
N LEU A 91 -27.12 5.09 -18.28
CA LEU A 91 -26.61 4.46 -19.51
C LEU A 91 -26.44 2.95 -19.36
N VAL A 92 -26.43 2.47 -18.11
CA VAL A 92 -26.37 1.06 -17.70
C VAL A 92 -27.27 0.86 -16.49
N GLU A 93 -27.80 -0.34 -16.33
CA GLU A 93 -28.60 -0.72 -15.18
C GLU A 93 -27.72 -1.12 -14.00
N SER A 94 -28.13 -0.70 -12.79
CA SER A 94 -27.47 -1.10 -11.55
C SER A 94 -28.38 -2.07 -10.79
N ASN A 95 -28.04 -3.36 -10.82
CA ASN A 95 -28.75 -4.41 -10.08
C ASN A 95 -28.46 -4.39 -8.56
N VAL A 96 -27.53 -3.54 -8.14
CA VAL A 96 -27.15 -3.33 -6.75
C VAL A 96 -27.42 -1.87 -6.39
N LYS A 97 -28.01 -1.63 -5.22
CA LYS A 97 -28.24 -0.27 -4.73
C LYS A 97 -26.90 0.35 -4.33
N ILE A 98 -26.52 1.46 -4.96
CA ILE A 98 -25.38 2.28 -4.56
C ILE A 98 -25.94 3.46 -3.77
N ASP A 99 -25.73 3.49 -2.46
CA ASP A 99 -26.34 4.50 -1.58
C ASP A 99 -25.83 5.92 -1.81
N PHE A 100 -24.64 6.06 -2.39
CA PHE A 100 -24.01 7.34 -2.65
C PHE A 100 -23.37 7.34 -4.03
N LEU A 101 -23.87 8.20 -4.92
CA LEU A 101 -23.34 8.40 -6.26
C LEU A 101 -22.88 9.86 -6.39
N PRO A 102 -21.61 10.10 -6.78
CA PRO A 102 -21.12 11.45 -7.04
C PRO A 102 -21.84 12.06 -8.24
N GLU A 103 -22.08 13.37 -8.21
CA GLU A 103 -22.49 14.12 -9.38
C GLU A 103 -21.45 13.95 -10.49
N PHE A 104 -21.92 13.56 -11.68
CA PHE A 104 -21.06 13.20 -12.79
C PHE A 104 -21.35 14.05 -14.02
N PRO A 105 -20.34 14.72 -14.62
CA PRO A 105 -20.52 15.44 -15.87
C PRO A 105 -20.94 14.50 -16.99
N PHE A 106 -21.73 15.00 -17.96
CA PHE A 106 -22.05 14.24 -19.17
C PHE A 106 -20.85 14.06 -20.09
N GLU A 107 -19.87 14.98 -20.01
CA GLU A 107 -18.62 14.97 -20.76
C GLU A 107 -17.46 15.26 -19.81
N ILE A 108 -16.39 14.45 -19.91
CA ILE A 108 -15.22 14.54 -19.03
C ILE A 108 -13.91 14.62 -19.83
N PRO A 109 -12.89 15.31 -19.32
CA PRO A 109 -11.56 15.28 -19.90
C PRO A 109 -10.93 13.90 -19.71
N CYS A 110 -10.43 13.35 -20.79
CA CYS A 110 -9.74 12.06 -20.87
C CYS A 110 -8.33 12.27 -21.39
N ASN A 111 -7.38 11.55 -20.81
CA ASN A 111 -6.03 11.44 -21.33
C ASN A 111 -6.03 10.45 -22.51
N VAL A 112 -6.05 10.96 -23.74
CA VAL A 112 -6.04 10.16 -24.96
C VAL A 112 -4.61 9.93 -25.41
N CYS A 113 -4.23 8.67 -25.60
CA CYS A 113 -2.90 8.32 -26.08
C CYS A 113 -2.85 6.99 -26.85
N ASP A 114 -1.69 6.71 -27.45
CA ASP A 114 -1.41 5.45 -28.12
C ASP A 114 -1.44 4.27 -27.13
N LYS A 115 -1.84 3.08 -27.61
CA LYS A 115 -1.97 1.85 -26.80
C LYS A 115 -0.73 1.55 -25.95
N ILE A 116 0.46 1.65 -26.54
CA ILE A 116 1.74 1.39 -25.84
C ILE A 116 1.95 2.39 -24.68
N ILE A 117 1.58 3.66 -24.87
CA ILE A 117 1.69 4.69 -23.81
C ILE A 117 0.71 4.40 -22.69
N ALA A 118 -0.54 4.03 -23.02
CA ALA A 118 -1.55 3.66 -22.05
C ALA A 118 -1.10 2.46 -21.20
N LEU A 119 -0.62 1.38 -21.83
CA LEU A 119 -0.13 0.18 -21.16
C LEU A 119 1.05 0.47 -20.21
N LYS A 120 2.04 1.26 -20.66
CA LYS A 120 3.15 1.70 -19.80
C LYS A 120 2.68 2.56 -18.63
N SER A 121 1.69 3.44 -18.83
CA SER A 121 1.10 4.26 -17.78
C SER A 121 0.38 3.41 -16.73
N ILE A 122 -0.40 2.42 -17.16
CA ILE A 122 -1.07 1.45 -16.28
C ILE A 122 -0.04 0.69 -15.46
N LEU A 123 0.99 0.14 -16.11
CA LEU A 123 2.04 -0.60 -15.41
C LEU A 123 2.74 0.27 -14.36
N ARG A 124 3.07 1.52 -14.70
CA ARG A 124 3.69 2.47 -13.76
C ARG A 124 2.78 2.80 -12.57
N LYS A 125 1.48 2.99 -12.80
CA LYS A 125 0.52 3.37 -11.75
C LYS A 125 0.16 2.21 -10.83
N HIS A 126 -0.04 1.02 -11.39
CA HIS A 126 -0.62 -0.13 -10.69
C HIS A 126 0.38 -1.27 -10.42
N GLY A 127 1.55 -1.26 -11.06
CA GLY A 127 2.51 -2.37 -11.03
C GLY A 127 3.35 -2.49 -9.74
N ASP A 128 3.73 -1.40 -9.10
CA ASP A 128 4.53 -1.45 -7.85
C ASP A 128 3.76 -0.96 -6.61
N SER A 129 2.67 -0.26 -6.84
CA SER A 129 1.75 0.25 -5.82
C SER A 129 0.35 0.18 -6.41
N GLY A 130 -0.61 -0.38 -5.68
CA GLY A 130 -1.97 -0.49 -6.19
C GLY A 130 -2.71 -1.68 -5.63
N SER A 131 -3.86 -1.99 -6.24
CA SER A 131 -4.69 -3.13 -5.87
C SER A 131 -4.32 -4.44 -6.57
N TRP A 132 -3.37 -4.43 -7.51
CA TRP A 132 -2.98 -5.65 -8.23
C TRP A 132 -2.19 -6.60 -7.35
N LYS A 133 -2.59 -7.88 -7.38
CA LYS A 133 -1.81 -8.95 -6.81
C LYS A 133 -0.62 -9.27 -7.72
N PRO A 134 0.45 -9.90 -7.19
CA PRO A 134 1.65 -10.18 -7.97
C PRO A 134 1.42 -10.94 -9.28
N LEU A 135 0.56 -11.97 -9.26
CA LEU A 135 0.32 -12.79 -10.46
C LEU A 135 -0.44 -12.01 -11.55
N GLU A 136 -1.44 -11.20 -11.18
CA GLU A 136 -2.21 -10.36 -12.11
C GLU A 136 -1.28 -9.38 -12.85
N ARG A 137 -0.36 -8.77 -12.10
CA ARG A 137 0.65 -7.90 -12.66
C ARG A 137 1.61 -8.63 -13.58
N ASP A 138 2.14 -9.76 -13.13
CA ASP A 138 3.16 -10.48 -13.89
C ASP A 138 2.53 -11.03 -15.19
N TYR A 139 1.27 -11.47 -15.17
CA TYR A 139 0.50 -11.79 -16.38
C TYR A 139 0.28 -10.58 -17.30
N PHE A 140 0.00 -9.40 -16.75
CA PHE A 140 -0.14 -8.18 -17.54
C PHE A 140 1.15 -7.82 -18.30
N ILE A 141 2.30 -7.95 -17.63
CA ILE A 141 3.61 -7.68 -18.24
C ILE A 141 3.85 -8.63 -19.41
N ASP A 142 3.59 -9.92 -19.22
CA ASP A 142 3.80 -10.96 -20.23
C ASP A 142 2.84 -10.81 -21.42
N LYS A 143 1.53 -10.67 -21.15
CA LYS A 143 0.48 -10.56 -22.18
C LYS A 143 0.75 -9.42 -23.18
N TYR A 144 1.30 -8.30 -22.70
CA TYR A 144 1.52 -7.10 -23.50
C TYR A 144 2.99 -6.83 -23.83
N ASP A 145 3.88 -7.80 -23.60
CA ASP A 145 5.32 -7.70 -23.89
C ASP A 145 5.96 -6.42 -23.32
N LEU A 146 5.67 -6.14 -22.05
CA LEU A 146 6.13 -4.93 -21.36
C LEU A 146 7.41 -5.13 -20.56
N GLY A 147 7.95 -6.35 -20.54
CA GLY A 147 9.16 -6.73 -19.83
C GLY A 147 9.30 -8.24 -19.71
N ASP A 148 10.38 -8.67 -19.05
CA ASP A 148 10.69 -10.09 -18.92
C ASP A 148 9.65 -10.85 -18.09
N LYS A 149 9.34 -12.07 -18.53
CA LYS A 149 8.51 -13.02 -17.78
C LYS A 149 9.12 -13.30 -16.41
N SER A 150 8.32 -13.19 -15.36
CA SER A 150 8.81 -13.36 -13.99
C SER A 150 8.89 -14.83 -13.59
N ASP A 151 9.83 -15.15 -12.69
CA ASP A 151 9.91 -16.46 -12.04
C ASP A 151 8.59 -16.89 -11.41
N PHE A 152 7.85 -15.93 -10.84
CA PHE A 152 6.58 -16.16 -10.17
C PHE A 152 5.49 -16.61 -11.15
N LEU A 153 5.47 -16.02 -12.36
CA LEU A 153 4.57 -16.43 -13.43
C LEU A 153 5.00 -17.78 -14.02
N ILE A 154 6.29 -18.02 -14.23
CA ILE A 154 6.81 -19.31 -14.72
C ILE A 154 6.41 -20.45 -13.77
N ILE A 155 6.48 -20.21 -12.45
CA ILE A 155 6.05 -21.20 -11.46
C ILE A 155 4.57 -21.53 -11.62
N ASP A 156 3.73 -20.51 -11.78
CA ASP A 156 2.29 -20.72 -11.91
C ASP A 156 1.90 -21.33 -13.26
N GLU A 157 2.54 -20.95 -14.36
CA GLU A 157 2.31 -21.58 -15.67
C GLU A 157 2.68 -23.07 -15.65
N ALA A 158 3.77 -23.43 -14.97
CA ALA A 158 4.21 -24.81 -14.85
C ALA A 158 3.34 -25.64 -13.89
N THR A 159 2.93 -25.05 -12.76
CA THR A 159 2.31 -25.82 -11.66
C THR A 159 0.82 -25.53 -11.45
N GLY A 160 0.36 -24.32 -11.75
CA GLY A 160 -0.97 -23.79 -11.44
C GLY A 160 -1.26 -23.61 -9.95
N ILE A 161 -0.23 -23.74 -9.08
CA ILE A 161 -0.43 -23.79 -7.64
C ILE A 161 -0.77 -22.43 -7.04
N ILE A 162 -0.30 -21.33 -7.64
CA ILE A 162 -0.46 -19.98 -7.12
C ILE A 162 -1.85 -19.46 -7.48
N SER A 163 -2.30 -19.68 -8.71
CA SER A 163 -3.66 -19.34 -9.16
C SER A 163 -4.72 -20.13 -8.37
N GLU A 164 -4.47 -21.41 -8.07
CA GLU A 164 -5.38 -22.26 -7.28
C GLU A 164 -5.39 -21.84 -5.79
N ASN A 165 -4.32 -21.21 -5.28
CA ASN A 165 -4.17 -20.85 -3.87
C ASN A 165 -3.86 -19.36 -3.68
N GLN A 166 -4.89 -18.55 -3.50
CA GLN A 166 -4.79 -17.09 -3.31
C GLN A 166 -3.84 -16.65 -2.18
N ILE A 167 -3.60 -17.51 -1.18
CA ILE A 167 -2.65 -17.22 -0.10
C ILE A 167 -1.19 -17.17 -0.59
N LEU A 168 -0.87 -17.82 -1.71
CA LEU A 168 0.45 -17.73 -2.34
C LEU A 168 0.60 -16.47 -3.19
N ASN A 169 -0.49 -15.92 -3.73
CA ASN A 169 -0.49 -14.72 -4.58
C ASN A 169 -0.31 -13.42 -3.76
N GLN A 170 0.81 -13.32 -3.03
CA GLN A 170 1.14 -12.21 -2.15
C GLN A 170 2.57 -11.71 -2.38
N GLY A 171 2.78 -10.40 -2.23
CA GLY A 171 4.06 -9.77 -2.54
C GLY A 171 5.24 -10.32 -1.73
N PHE A 172 5.03 -10.69 -0.46
CA PHE A 172 6.09 -11.29 0.36
C PHE A 172 6.38 -12.73 -0.03
N VAL A 173 5.39 -13.50 -0.51
CA VAL A 173 5.60 -14.87 -1.00
C VAL A 173 6.50 -14.81 -2.24
N ARG A 174 6.18 -13.94 -3.19
CA ARG A 174 7.02 -13.69 -4.38
C ARG A 174 8.45 -13.28 -4.03
N LYS A 175 8.62 -12.32 -3.11
CA LYS A 175 9.94 -11.72 -2.83
C LYS A 175 10.78 -12.56 -1.86
N GLU A 176 10.15 -13.25 -0.92
CA GLU A 176 10.84 -13.83 0.24
C GLU A 176 10.70 -15.34 0.37
N ILE A 177 9.73 -15.98 -0.31
CA ILE A 177 9.53 -17.44 -0.25
C ILE A 177 9.90 -18.08 -1.59
N LEU A 178 9.27 -17.67 -2.67
CA LEU A 178 9.46 -18.21 -4.03
C LEU A 178 10.47 -17.37 -4.82
N ASN A 179 11.58 -16.98 -4.18
CA ASN A 179 12.71 -16.35 -4.87
C ASN A 179 13.76 -17.42 -5.26
N PRO A 180 14.65 -17.14 -6.23
CA PRO A 180 15.61 -18.12 -6.74
C PRO A 180 16.41 -18.85 -5.65
N SER A 181 16.95 -18.10 -4.67
CA SER A 181 17.77 -18.69 -3.60
C SER A 181 16.99 -19.69 -2.74
N ASN A 182 15.73 -19.41 -2.46
CA ASN A 182 14.89 -20.30 -1.66
C ASN A 182 14.32 -21.45 -2.48
N LEU A 183 13.99 -21.24 -3.76
CA LEU A 183 13.60 -22.33 -4.65
C LEU A 183 14.71 -23.38 -4.73
N THR A 184 15.97 -22.96 -4.86
CA THR A 184 17.10 -23.90 -4.91
C THR A 184 17.19 -24.74 -3.63
N LYS A 185 16.93 -24.15 -2.45
CA LYS A 185 16.88 -24.91 -1.19
C LYS A 185 15.71 -25.89 -1.14
N LEU A 186 14.64 -25.63 -1.88
CA LEU A 186 13.48 -26.51 -2.02
C LEU A 186 13.64 -27.56 -3.13
N GLY A 187 14.83 -27.71 -3.73
CA GLY A 187 15.02 -28.63 -4.86
C GLY A 187 14.26 -28.20 -6.13
N ILE A 188 14.07 -26.89 -6.31
CA ILE A 188 13.37 -26.28 -7.45
C ILE A 188 14.27 -25.19 -8.07
N LYS A 189 14.31 -25.06 -9.39
CA LYS A 189 14.97 -23.93 -10.06
C LYS A 189 14.31 -23.63 -11.39
N ILE A 190 14.64 -22.48 -11.95
CA ILE A 190 14.21 -22.08 -13.29
C ILE A 190 15.45 -22.08 -14.18
N GLU A 191 15.40 -22.86 -15.26
CA GLU A 191 16.48 -22.95 -16.25
C GLU A 191 15.91 -22.63 -17.62
N ALA A 192 16.52 -21.64 -18.30
CA ALA A 192 16.09 -21.18 -19.62
C ALA A 192 14.56 -20.92 -19.71
N GLY A 193 13.99 -20.26 -18.70
CA GLY A 193 12.55 -19.95 -18.65
C GLY A 193 11.65 -21.12 -18.26
N THR A 194 12.20 -22.28 -17.89
CA THR A 194 11.45 -23.50 -17.57
C THR A 194 11.63 -23.88 -16.10
N LEU A 195 10.52 -24.19 -15.41
CA LEU A 195 10.58 -24.69 -14.03
C LEU A 195 10.98 -26.17 -14.00
N VAL A 196 12.04 -26.47 -13.24
CA VAL A 196 12.51 -27.84 -13.02
C VAL A 196 12.60 -28.15 -11.53
N SER A 197 12.39 -29.42 -11.16
CA SER A 197 12.38 -29.90 -9.78
C SER A 197 13.00 -31.30 -9.63
N GLN A 198 13.57 -31.55 -8.45
CA GLN A 198 14.07 -32.86 -8.00
C GLN A 198 12.96 -33.74 -7.38
N HIS A 199 11.72 -33.24 -7.34
CA HIS A 199 10.60 -33.86 -6.64
C HIS A 199 9.60 -34.45 -7.62
N SER A 200 9.06 -35.62 -7.25
CA SER A 200 7.87 -36.17 -7.91
C SER A 200 6.65 -35.25 -7.71
N LYS A 201 5.60 -35.45 -8.49
CA LYS A 201 4.36 -34.65 -8.39
C LYS A 201 3.76 -34.64 -6.98
N SER A 202 3.75 -35.78 -6.29
CA SER A 202 3.20 -35.90 -4.93
C SER A 202 4.08 -35.19 -3.90
N GLU A 203 5.40 -35.32 -4.00
CA GLU A 203 6.37 -34.66 -3.13
C GLU A 203 6.35 -33.14 -3.32
N LEU A 204 6.36 -32.67 -4.57
CA LEU A 204 6.30 -31.24 -4.89
C LEU A 204 5.00 -30.62 -4.35
N ARG A 205 3.87 -31.32 -4.52
CA ARG A 205 2.60 -30.90 -3.92
C ARG A 205 2.69 -30.83 -2.40
N ALA A 206 3.27 -31.83 -1.74
CA ALA A 206 3.44 -31.83 -0.29
C ALA A 206 4.28 -30.65 0.22
N ILE A 207 5.36 -30.29 -0.51
CA ILE A 207 6.18 -29.11 -0.20
C ILE A 207 5.34 -27.83 -0.26
N PHE A 208 4.61 -27.60 -1.36
CA PHE A 208 3.77 -26.41 -1.50
C PHE A 208 2.63 -26.36 -0.49
N GLU A 209 1.98 -27.48 -0.18
CA GLU A 209 0.94 -27.56 0.84
C GLU A 209 1.47 -27.23 2.24
N ASP A 210 2.68 -27.68 2.58
CA ASP A 210 3.31 -27.29 3.85
C ASP A 210 3.56 -25.78 3.89
N ILE A 211 4.11 -25.19 2.83
CA ILE A 211 4.30 -23.73 2.71
C ILE A 211 2.96 -23.00 2.92
N ILE A 212 1.91 -23.42 2.22
CA ILE A 212 0.55 -22.88 2.35
C ILE A 212 0.09 -22.94 3.81
N ASN A 213 0.26 -24.09 4.46
CA ASN A 213 -0.14 -24.28 5.85
C ASN A 213 0.68 -23.44 6.82
N GLN A 214 1.99 -23.29 6.61
CA GLN A 214 2.83 -22.42 7.44
C GLN A 214 2.44 -20.94 7.32
N ILE A 215 2.05 -20.49 6.13
CA ILE A 215 1.54 -19.12 5.92
C ILE A 215 0.15 -18.96 6.57
N ARG A 216 -0.75 -19.92 6.34
CA ARG A 216 -2.12 -19.91 6.90
C ARG A 216 -2.10 -19.87 8.43
N ASN A 217 -1.19 -20.63 9.05
CA ASN A 217 -0.99 -20.67 10.49
C ASN A 217 -0.13 -19.52 11.04
N LYS A 218 0.25 -18.55 10.19
CA LYS A 218 1.06 -17.37 10.54
C LYS A 218 2.43 -17.69 11.15
N LYS A 219 2.98 -18.87 10.83
CA LYS A 219 4.34 -19.27 11.22
C LYS A 219 5.38 -18.66 10.29
N ILE A 220 5.03 -18.41 9.03
CA ILE A 220 5.79 -17.59 8.07
C ILE A 220 5.00 -16.31 7.81
N THR A 221 5.57 -15.15 8.16
CA THR A 221 4.96 -13.84 7.90
C THR A 221 6.04 -12.82 7.52
N THR A 222 5.63 -11.60 7.16
CA THR A 222 6.56 -10.48 6.92
C THR A 222 7.36 -10.07 8.17
N ARG A 223 6.90 -10.45 9.38
CA ARG A 223 7.54 -10.13 10.67
C ARG A 223 8.27 -11.31 11.30
N ASN A 224 7.81 -12.53 11.06
CA ASN A 224 8.35 -13.75 11.66
C ASN A 224 8.94 -14.66 10.58
N SER A 225 10.17 -15.14 10.82
CA SER A 225 10.90 -16.09 9.96
C SER A 225 11.25 -15.56 8.56
N ARG A 226 11.51 -14.24 8.48
CA ARG A 226 11.88 -13.54 7.26
C ARG A 226 13.17 -14.12 6.65
N GLY A 227 13.12 -14.54 5.39
CA GLY A 227 14.25 -15.18 4.70
C GLY A 227 14.64 -16.57 5.24
N LYS A 228 13.91 -17.09 6.24
CA LYS A 228 14.12 -18.38 6.92
C LYS A 228 12.93 -19.32 6.70
N SER A 229 12.19 -19.16 5.59
CA SER A 229 11.00 -19.95 5.27
C SER A 229 11.26 -21.46 5.34
N PHE A 230 12.45 -21.90 4.94
CA PHE A 230 12.90 -23.29 5.01
C PHE A 230 12.97 -23.84 6.45
N GLU A 231 13.41 -23.02 7.42
CA GLU A 231 13.56 -23.46 8.82
C GLU A 231 12.20 -23.78 9.46
N VAL A 232 11.12 -23.16 8.96
CA VAL A 232 9.75 -23.27 9.49
C VAL A 232 8.98 -24.44 8.91
N LEU A 233 9.48 -25.06 7.83
CA LEU A 233 8.86 -26.24 7.24
C LEU A 233 8.83 -27.41 8.22
N SER A 234 7.81 -28.25 8.08
CA SER A 234 7.67 -29.48 8.86
C SER A 234 8.83 -30.42 8.60
N GLN A 235 9.13 -31.29 9.58
CA GLN A 235 10.21 -32.27 9.45
C GLN A 235 9.99 -33.17 8.23
N LYS A 236 8.74 -33.61 7.99
CA LYS A 236 8.37 -34.40 6.81
C LYS A 236 8.79 -33.73 5.49
N THR A 237 8.57 -32.42 5.36
CA THR A 237 8.97 -31.67 4.16
C THR A 237 10.48 -31.57 4.04
N LYS A 238 11.19 -31.34 5.16
CA LYS A 238 12.65 -31.32 5.18
C LYS A 238 13.24 -32.67 4.78
N ASP A 239 12.64 -33.77 5.23
CA ASP A 239 13.05 -35.13 4.88
C ASP A 239 12.86 -35.40 3.38
N ILE A 240 11.73 -34.97 2.78
CA ILE A 240 11.51 -35.05 1.32
C ILE A 240 12.61 -34.32 0.55
N ILE A 241 13.00 -33.14 1.03
CA ILE A 241 14.01 -32.30 0.37
C ILE A 241 15.39 -32.95 0.47
N GLU A 242 15.80 -33.39 1.67
CA GLU A 242 17.12 -34.00 1.87
C GLU A 242 17.25 -35.33 1.11
N ASN A 243 16.20 -36.17 1.11
CA ASN A 243 16.20 -37.45 0.39
C ASN A 243 16.30 -37.31 -1.14
N ASN A 244 15.97 -36.13 -1.67
CA ASN A 244 15.99 -35.85 -3.11
C ASN A 244 17.14 -34.93 -3.52
N ARG A 245 18.01 -34.51 -2.58
CA ARG A 245 19.04 -33.49 -2.80
C ARG A 245 20.01 -33.82 -3.93
N ASP A 246 20.30 -35.11 -4.11
CA ASP A 246 21.23 -35.62 -5.13
C ASP A 246 20.52 -36.13 -6.40
N LYS A 247 19.19 -36.00 -6.50
CA LYS A 247 18.45 -36.39 -7.71
C LYS A 247 18.65 -35.37 -8.82
N ASP A 248 18.61 -35.84 -10.06
CA ASP A 248 18.59 -34.96 -11.22
C ASP A 248 17.30 -34.13 -11.27
N PHE A 249 17.43 -32.92 -11.83
CA PHE A 249 16.28 -32.06 -12.07
C PHE A 249 15.50 -32.55 -13.28
N SER A 250 14.18 -32.60 -13.13
CA SER A 250 13.23 -32.92 -14.20
C SER A 250 12.20 -31.81 -14.34
N LEU A 251 11.45 -31.79 -15.44
CA LEU A 251 10.39 -30.79 -15.63
C LEU A 251 9.40 -30.83 -14.47
N ALA A 252 9.10 -29.66 -13.91
CA ALA A 252 8.16 -29.58 -12.80
C ALA A 252 6.76 -29.99 -13.26
N PRO A 253 6.10 -30.93 -12.57
CA PRO A 253 4.79 -31.41 -12.97
C PRO A 253 3.70 -30.39 -12.63
N ARG A 254 2.64 -30.37 -13.45
CA ARG A 254 1.42 -29.63 -13.14
C ARG A 254 0.80 -30.14 -11.84
N LEU A 255 0.57 -29.22 -10.91
CA LEU A 255 -0.02 -29.50 -9.60
C LEU A 255 -1.51 -29.18 -9.56
N SER A 256 -1.99 -28.20 -10.34
CA SER A 256 -3.40 -27.85 -10.37
C SER A 256 -4.27 -29.03 -10.79
N ASN A 257 -5.40 -29.20 -10.10
CA ASN A 257 -6.40 -30.21 -10.45
C ASN A 257 -7.23 -29.82 -11.69
N VAL A 258 -7.07 -28.57 -12.16
CA VAL A 258 -7.78 -28.03 -13.31
C VAL A 258 -6.83 -27.99 -14.51
N GLU A 259 -7.23 -28.64 -15.61
CA GLU A 259 -6.57 -28.51 -16.91
C GLU A 259 -6.92 -27.16 -17.54
N HIS A 260 -6.05 -26.17 -17.37
CA HIS A 260 -6.09 -24.94 -18.15
C HIS A 260 -5.19 -25.10 -19.37
N GLY A 261 -5.80 -25.10 -20.57
CA GLY A 261 -5.09 -24.85 -21.83
C GLY A 261 -4.69 -23.37 -21.96
N PRO A 262 -3.85 -23.02 -22.94
CA PRO A 262 -3.26 -21.67 -23.07
C PRO A 262 -4.28 -20.54 -23.30
N GLU A 263 -5.56 -20.84 -23.54
CA GLU A 263 -6.63 -19.82 -23.67
C GLU A 263 -7.41 -19.54 -22.36
N SER A 264 -7.04 -20.15 -21.23
CA SER A 264 -7.84 -20.14 -19.99
C SER A 264 -7.44 -19.10 -18.94
N ALA A 265 -6.54 -18.17 -19.25
CA ALA A 265 -6.20 -17.06 -18.34
C ALA A 265 -7.36 -16.06 -18.09
N SER A 266 -8.52 -16.27 -18.71
CA SER A 266 -9.72 -15.43 -18.58
C SER A 266 -10.77 -15.93 -17.59
N ARG A 267 -10.50 -16.97 -16.78
CA ARG A 267 -11.45 -17.48 -15.77
C ARG A 267 -10.85 -17.50 -14.38
N ILE A 268 -10.59 -16.32 -13.84
CA ILE A 268 -10.64 -16.13 -12.39
C ILE A 268 -12.12 -15.92 -12.04
N CYS A 269 -12.58 -16.65 -11.02
CA CYS A 269 -13.95 -16.70 -10.47
C CYS A 269 -14.99 -17.52 -11.27
N LYS A 270 -15.01 -18.84 -11.05
CA LYS A 270 -16.27 -19.59 -10.96
C LYS A 270 -16.39 -20.10 -9.52
N ASN A 271 -17.37 -19.57 -8.79
CA ASN A 271 -17.84 -20.20 -7.57
C ASN A 271 -18.96 -21.16 -7.94
N ASP A 272 -18.87 -22.37 -7.41
CA ASP A 272 -19.96 -23.35 -7.38
C ASP A 272 -21.13 -22.79 -6.57
N ASP A 273 -22.33 -22.90 -7.14
CA ASP A 273 -23.60 -22.77 -6.44
C ASP A 273 -23.74 -23.92 -5.45
N SER A 274 -23.52 -23.65 -4.17
CA SER A 274 -24.05 -24.45 -3.06
C SER A 274 -24.13 -23.60 -1.78
N PRO A 275 -25.31 -23.43 -1.18
CA PRO A 275 -25.48 -22.58 -0.01
C PRO A 275 -25.03 -23.33 1.24
N VAL A 276 -23.73 -23.24 1.58
CA VAL A 276 -23.27 -23.65 2.91
C VAL A 276 -23.20 -22.41 3.79
N SER A 277 -24.25 -22.27 4.61
CA SER A 277 -24.29 -21.41 5.79
C SER A 277 -23.03 -21.57 6.64
N LEU A 278 -22.08 -20.66 6.46
CA LEU A 278 -21.03 -20.39 7.42
C LEU A 278 -21.33 -19.01 7.99
N HIS A 279 -21.95 -18.98 9.17
CA HIS A 279 -21.91 -17.81 10.05
C HIS A 279 -20.45 -17.53 10.41
N VAL A 280 -19.74 -16.83 9.52
CA VAL A 280 -18.51 -16.13 9.86
C VAL A 280 -18.97 -14.94 10.69
N THR A 281 -18.92 -15.10 12.01
CA THR A 281 -18.96 -13.95 12.91
C THR A 281 -17.87 -12.98 12.45
N ARG A 282 -18.32 -11.90 11.80
CA ARG A 282 -17.46 -10.90 11.18
C ARG A 282 -16.60 -10.33 12.29
N LYS A 283 -15.30 -10.62 12.28
CA LYS A 283 -14.36 -9.99 13.21
C LYS A 283 -14.51 -8.48 13.06
N THR A 284 -14.76 -7.80 14.16
CA THR A 284 -14.83 -6.35 14.21
C THR A 284 -13.63 -5.79 13.48
N LYS A 285 -13.89 -4.88 12.53
CA LYS A 285 -12.86 -4.23 11.72
C LYS A 285 -11.79 -3.71 12.68
N ARG A 286 -10.52 -4.10 12.47
CA ARG A 286 -9.43 -3.46 13.23
C ARG A 286 -9.47 -1.98 12.89
N ILE A 287 -9.61 -1.16 13.91
CA ILE A 287 -9.47 0.28 13.78
C ILE A 287 -8.01 0.49 13.34
N ASN A 288 -7.77 1.28 12.30
CA ASN A 288 -6.43 1.80 12.10
C ASN A 288 -6.13 2.62 13.35
N GLU A 289 -5.14 2.21 14.13
CA GLU A 289 -4.67 3.06 15.22
C GLU A 289 -4.30 4.41 14.58
N PRO A 290 -4.85 5.53 15.08
CA PRO A 290 -4.55 6.84 14.51
C PRO A 290 -3.02 7.03 14.51
N ASP A 291 -2.44 7.35 13.35
CA ASP A 291 -1.02 7.69 13.26
C ASP A 291 -0.78 8.87 14.22
N ILE A 292 0.19 8.73 15.12
CA ILE A 292 0.43 9.76 16.13
C ILE A 292 0.95 11.00 15.39
N PRO A 293 0.26 12.16 15.47
CA PRO A 293 0.69 13.35 14.76
C PRO A 293 2.12 13.76 15.16
N PHE A 294 2.84 14.40 14.26
CA PHE A 294 4.10 15.05 14.61
C PHE A 294 3.81 16.18 15.62
N PHE A 295 4.58 16.26 16.71
CA PHE A 295 4.23 17.03 17.92
C PHE A 295 3.03 16.53 18.76
N GLY A 296 2.46 15.38 18.41
CA GLY A 296 1.37 14.71 19.15
C GLY A 296 -0.02 15.29 18.90
N LYS A 297 -0.12 16.58 18.55
CA LYS A 297 -1.35 17.30 18.17
C LYS A 297 -1.00 18.61 17.46
N GLU A 298 -1.99 19.27 16.89
CA GLU A 298 -1.85 20.66 16.44
C GLU A 298 -1.65 21.59 17.64
N LEU A 299 -0.65 22.47 17.55
CA LEU A 299 -0.31 23.43 18.58
C LEU A 299 -0.81 24.84 18.22
N TYR A 300 -1.42 25.50 19.19
CA TYR A 300 -1.86 26.90 19.10
C TYR A 300 -0.94 27.75 19.99
N LEU A 301 0.16 28.25 19.42
CA LEU A 301 1.18 29.00 20.15
C LEU A 301 0.98 30.52 19.99
N LYS A 302 1.47 31.30 20.96
CA LYS A 302 1.52 32.77 20.92
C LYS A 302 2.31 33.23 19.68
N LYS A 303 1.93 34.36 19.08
CA LYS A 303 2.61 34.91 17.90
C LYS A 303 4.09 35.18 18.22
N GLY A 304 5.00 34.74 17.35
CA GLY A 304 6.43 34.97 17.51
C GLY A 304 7.30 33.91 16.82
N ASN A 305 8.62 34.05 16.96
CA ASN A 305 9.59 33.19 16.28
C ASN A 305 9.44 31.70 16.62
N VAL A 306 9.03 31.37 17.84
CA VAL A 306 8.76 29.98 18.27
C VAL A 306 7.61 29.38 17.46
N ASN A 307 6.51 30.12 17.29
CA ASN A 307 5.35 29.67 16.51
C ASN A 307 5.70 29.53 15.02
N ASN A 308 6.43 30.48 14.46
CA ASN A 308 6.87 30.42 13.06
C ASN A 308 7.73 29.17 12.82
N LEU A 309 8.77 28.97 13.65
CA LEU A 309 9.67 27.83 13.52
C LEU A 309 8.95 26.48 13.74
N TYR A 310 7.99 26.40 14.66
CA TYR A 310 7.13 25.23 14.81
C TYR A 310 6.39 24.90 13.50
N ARG A 311 5.77 25.89 12.86
CA ARG A 311 5.03 25.70 11.60
C ARG A 311 5.97 25.28 10.46
N ASP A 312 7.13 25.91 10.35
CA ASP A 312 8.13 25.57 9.34
C ASP A 312 8.62 24.12 9.49
N ILE A 313 8.82 23.65 10.73
CA ILE A 313 9.21 22.27 11.02
C ILE A 313 8.08 21.28 10.68
N LEU A 314 6.83 21.67 10.94
CA LEU A 314 5.67 20.86 10.57
C LEU A 314 5.57 20.69 9.05
N ASP A 315 5.78 21.77 8.29
CA ASP A 315 5.81 21.72 6.83
C ASP A 315 7.00 20.91 6.30
N LEU A 316 8.17 21.01 6.95
CA LEU A 316 9.33 20.17 6.64
C LEU A 316 9.04 18.67 6.89
N HIS A 317 8.29 18.34 7.94
CA HIS A 317 7.85 16.97 8.21
C HIS A 317 6.82 16.47 7.18
N ARG A 318 5.87 17.31 6.76
CA ARG A 318 4.93 17.00 5.66
C ARG A 318 5.68 16.77 4.34
N PHE A 319 6.69 17.59 4.05
CA PHE A 319 7.57 17.39 2.90
C PHE A 319 8.29 16.04 2.98
N TYR A 320 8.85 15.69 4.14
CA TYR A 320 9.47 14.38 4.35
C TYR A 320 8.51 13.20 4.12
N LYS A 321 7.25 13.33 4.54
CA LYS A 321 6.23 12.28 4.36
C LYS A 321 5.73 12.16 2.92
N SER A 322 5.72 13.25 2.16
CA SER A 322 5.27 13.26 0.76
C SER A 322 6.36 12.83 -0.24
N GLN A 323 7.63 12.86 0.15
CA GLN A 323 8.77 12.57 -0.71
C GLN A 323 9.51 11.28 -0.29
N LYS A 324 10.12 10.58 -1.24
CA LYS A 324 10.96 9.38 -0.96
C LYS A 324 12.37 9.78 -0.52
N LEU A 325 12.49 10.41 0.65
CA LEU A 325 13.79 10.84 1.19
C LEU A 325 14.50 9.73 1.98
N THR A 326 15.81 9.89 2.15
CA THR A 326 16.64 8.92 2.87
C THR A 326 16.37 8.97 4.37
N LYS A 327 16.72 7.88 5.09
CA LYS A 327 16.57 7.81 6.55
C LYS A 327 17.35 8.92 7.29
N SER A 328 18.42 9.42 6.68
CA SER A 328 19.23 10.55 7.18
C SER A 328 18.41 11.84 7.35
N PHE A 329 17.26 11.97 6.70
CA PHE A 329 16.38 13.12 6.88
C PHE A 329 15.82 13.22 8.30
N SER A 330 15.70 12.09 9.02
CA SER A 330 15.29 12.10 10.44
C SER A 330 16.27 12.88 11.32
N SER A 331 17.54 12.95 10.93
CA SER A 331 18.56 13.77 11.60
C SER A 331 18.30 15.26 11.37
N ILE A 332 17.83 15.66 10.18
CA ILE A 332 17.45 17.05 9.86
C ILE A 332 16.28 17.49 10.72
N LEU A 333 15.23 16.67 10.80
CA LEU A 333 14.11 16.94 11.70
C LEU A 333 14.57 17.08 13.15
N ARG A 334 15.50 16.23 13.60
CA ARG A 334 16.03 16.30 14.97
C ARG A 334 16.86 17.56 15.23
N MET A 335 17.65 18.01 14.24
CA MET A 335 18.35 19.30 14.32
C MET A 335 17.37 20.47 14.42
N ALA A 336 16.28 20.43 13.64
CA ALA A 336 15.26 21.46 13.68
C ALA A 336 14.50 21.47 15.02
N LEU A 337 14.19 20.30 15.59
CA LEU A 337 13.60 20.18 16.94
C LEU A 337 14.53 20.76 18.03
N ARG A 338 15.84 20.55 17.90
CA ARG A 338 16.81 21.18 18.80
C ARG A 338 16.79 22.71 18.68
N LEU A 339 16.84 23.23 17.45
CA LEU A 339 16.75 24.67 17.20
C LEU A 339 15.45 25.26 17.77
N LEU A 340 14.34 24.52 17.69
CA LEU A 340 13.07 24.92 18.27
C LEU A 340 13.13 25.03 19.78
N CYS A 341 13.80 24.09 20.47
CA CYS A 341 14.04 24.22 21.92
C CYS A 341 14.92 25.41 22.26
N GLU A 342 15.98 25.67 21.49
CA GLU A 342 16.87 26.82 21.70
C GLU A 342 16.10 28.13 21.50
N THR A 343 15.25 28.19 20.47
CA THR A 343 14.39 29.34 20.19
C THR A 343 13.33 29.54 21.27
N ALA A 344 12.77 28.46 21.82
CA ALA A 344 11.84 28.53 22.95
C ALA A 344 12.54 28.94 24.27
N ASN A 345 13.85 28.72 24.38
CA ASN A 345 14.66 29.09 25.55
C ASN A 345 15.38 30.44 25.39
N SER A 346 15.23 31.12 24.24
CA SER A 346 16.09 32.25 23.84
C SER A 346 15.92 33.51 24.72
N SER A 347 14.93 33.54 25.61
CA SER A 347 14.80 34.54 26.67
C SER A 347 15.97 34.53 27.68
N ARG A 348 16.82 33.50 27.66
CA ARG A 348 17.93 33.29 28.62
C ARG A 348 19.35 33.54 28.08
N LYS A 349 19.53 34.06 26.85
CA LYS A 349 20.86 34.28 26.23
C LYS A 349 21.81 33.06 26.34
N SER A 350 21.26 31.85 26.28
CA SER A 350 22.00 30.59 26.38
C SER A 350 21.54 29.65 25.29
N SER A 351 22.50 29.06 24.56
CA SER A 351 22.26 28.00 23.57
C SER A 351 22.07 26.62 24.22
N ASP A 352 22.06 26.54 25.55
CA ASP A 352 21.82 25.29 26.27
C ASP A 352 20.33 24.98 26.29
N VAL A 353 19.95 23.81 25.78
CA VAL A 353 18.58 23.28 25.76
C VAL A 353 18.20 22.68 27.12
N LYS A 354 19.19 22.27 27.93
CA LYS A 354 18.97 21.57 29.19
C LYS A 354 18.04 22.32 30.16
N PRO A 355 18.17 23.64 30.39
CA PRO A 355 17.28 24.37 31.30
C PRO A 355 15.81 24.31 30.87
N TYR A 356 15.54 24.37 29.57
CA TYR A 356 14.19 24.28 29.02
C TYR A 356 13.59 22.89 29.21
N VAL A 357 14.38 21.84 28.93
CA VAL A 357 13.97 20.44 29.16
C VAL A 357 13.69 20.21 30.64
N MET A 358 14.60 20.60 31.52
CA MET A 358 14.45 20.35 32.96
C MET A 358 13.23 21.05 33.56
N GLN A 359 12.86 22.22 33.02
CA GLN A 359 11.74 23.01 33.48
C GLN A 359 10.38 22.43 33.05
N TYR A 360 10.24 21.98 31.79
CA TYR A 360 8.91 21.66 31.24
C TYR A 360 8.63 20.17 31.04
N PHE A 361 9.64 19.29 31.07
CA PHE A 361 9.46 17.88 30.70
C PHE A 361 8.43 17.15 31.58
N ASP A 362 8.51 17.29 32.90
CA ASP A 362 7.66 16.52 33.82
C ASP A 362 6.19 16.92 33.67
N GLU A 363 5.92 18.22 33.53
CA GLU A 363 4.57 18.74 33.32
C GLU A 363 4.03 18.39 31.93
N ALA A 364 4.88 18.48 30.91
CA ALA A 364 4.55 18.07 29.54
C ALA A 364 4.19 16.58 29.47
N LYS A 365 4.95 15.72 30.15
CA LYS A 365 4.69 14.28 30.19
C LYS A 365 3.33 13.95 30.82
N LYS A 366 2.83 14.77 31.76
CA LYS A 366 1.48 14.56 32.34
C LYS A 366 0.38 14.75 31.30
N GLN A 367 0.55 15.68 30.36
CA GLN A 367 -0.44 15.99 29.30
C GLN A 367 -0.50 14.92 28.18
N LEU A 368 0.45 13.99 28.14
CA LEU A 368 0.47 12.93 27.13
C LEU A 368 -0.50 11.80 27.46
N ASP A 369 -1.10 11.23 26.42
CA ASP A 369 -1.89 10.01 26.56
C ASP A 369 -1.00 8.77 26.82
N GLN A 370 -1.64 7.63 27.11
CA GLN A 370 -0.92 6.41 27.46
C GLN A 370 -0.07 5.85 26.30
N ASN A 371 -0.53 6.00 25.04
CA ASN A 371 0.19 5.51 23.88
C ASN A 371 1.43 6.37 23.62
N GLN A 372 1.31 7.69 23.72
CA GLN A 372 2.41 8.63 23.65
C GLN A 372 3.45 8.37 24.74
N LYS A 373 3.02 8.17 26.00
CA LYS A 373 3.91 7.79 27.12
C LYS A 373 4.66 6.49 26.86
N THR A 374 3.98 5.50 26.30
CA THR A 374 4.57 4.20 25.95
C THR A 374 5.61 4.35 24.83
N LEU A 375 5.31 5.15 23.80
CA LEU A 375 6.24 5.45 22.72
C LEU A 375 7.52 6.12 23.25
N LEU A 376 7.39 7.15 24.11
CA LEU A 376 8.53 7.79 24.77
C LEU A 376 9.41 6.78 25.51
N ALA A 377 8.80 5.90 26.32
CA ALA A 377 9.52 4.87 27.06
C ALA A 377 10.25 3.88 26.14
N SER A 378 9.57 3.40 25.09
CA SER A 378 10.14 2.45 24.11
C SER A 378 11.35 3.01 23.34
N GLN A 379 11.38 4.33 23.13
CA GLN A 379 12.45 5.03 22.42
C GLN A 379 13.51 5.63 23.36
N ASN A 380 13.46 5.28 24.66
CA ASN A 380 14.35 5.79 25.71
C ASN A 380 14.38 7.32 25.80
N VAL A 381 13.23 7.98 25.58
CA VAL A 381 13.08 9.44 25.73
C VAL A 381 12.63 9.74 27.16
N THR A 382 13.60 10.14 27.99
CA THR A 382 13.43 10.52 29.39
C THR A 382 13.87 11.96 29.60
N LYS A 383 13.58 12.53 30.78
CA LYS A 383 14.02 13.88 31.16
C LYS A 383 15.54 14.02 31.02
N ASP A 384 16.27 12.99 31.45
CA ASP A 384 17.73 12.97 31.45
C ASP A 384 18.32 12.73 30.04
N SER A 385 17.67 11.90 29.22
CA SER A 385 18.18 11.55 27.89
C SER A 385 17.83 12.57 26.81
N LEU A 386 16.72 13.32 26.96
CA LEU A 386 16.20 14.20 25.90
C LEU A 386 17.22 15.25 25.42
N THR A 387 17.98 15.85 26.34
CA THR A 387 19.02 16.83 26.00
C THR A 387 20.10 16.22 25.11
N GLN A 388 20.61 15.04 25.49
CA GLN A 388 21.62 14.33 24.71
C GLN A 388 21.07 13.88 23.36
N LEU A 389 19.81 13.41 23.32
CA LEU A 389 19.17 12.98 22.09
C LEU A 389 19.04 14.12 21.07
N LEU A 390 18.68 15.33 21.54
CA LEU A 390 18.62 16.53 20.71
C LEU A 390 20.00 16.94 20.19
N GLN A 391 21.05 16.84 21.01
CA GLN A 391 22.44 17.10 20.59
C GLN A 391 22.95 16.08 19.58
N THR A 392 22.64 14.80 19.76
CA THR A 392 23.07 13.69 18.89
C THR A 392 22.58 13.87 17.45
N GLY A 393 21.46 14.57 17.24
CA GLY A 393 20.95 14.93 15.90
C GLY A 393 21.89 15.80 15.08
N ALA A 394 22.67 16.67 15.72
CA ALA A 394 23.56 17.64 15.06
C ALA A 394 24.92 17.06 14.65
N HIS A 395 25.25 15.85 15.10
CA HIS A 395 26.58 15.24 14.91
C HIS A 395 26.56 14.04 13.94
N GLY A 396 25.46 13.82 13.21
CA GLY A 396 25.40 12.83 12.13
C GLY A 396 25.49 11.35 12.57
N TYR A 397 25.35 11.05 13.86
CA TYR A 397 25.40 9.68 14.37
C TYR A 397 24.31 8.80 13.75
N ARG A 398 24.60 7.52 13.49
CA ARG A 398 23.64 6.55 12.92
C ARG A 398 22.35 6.41 13.75
N SER A 399 22.44 6.59 15.07
CA SER A 399 21.29 6.60 15.99
C SER A 399 20.32 7.77 15.74
N SER A 400 20.79 8.89 15.17
CA SER A 400 19.96 10.04 14.83
C SER A 400 19.04 9.81 13.62
N GLN A 401 19.28 8.75 12.85
CA GLN A 401 18.46 8.36 11.69
C GLN A 401 17.19 7.57 12.10
N ASN A 402 16.98 7.33 13.39
CA ASN A 402 15.77 6.66 13.90
C ASN A 402 14.58 7.63 13.92
N TYR A 403 13.65 7.43 12.99
CA TYR A 403 12.44 8.23 12.87
C TYR A 403 11.49 8.08 14.08
N GLU A 404 11.29 6.87 14.61
CA GLU A 404 10.39 6.67 15.76
C GLU A 404 10.88 7.41 17.00
N GLN A 405 12.19 7.42 17.23
CA GLN A 405 12.78 8.22 18.31
C GLN A 405 12.66 9.72 18.04
N THR A 406 12.81 10.18 16.79
CA THR A 406 12.56 11.58 16.43
C THR A 406 11.10 11.98 16.63
N LEU A 407 10.16 11.08 16.31
CA LEU A 407 8.72 11.28 16.56
C LEU A 407 8.45 11.38 18.07
N ALA A 408 8.99 10.47 18.88
CA ALA A 408 8.86 10.50 20.33
C ALA A 408 9.40 11.82 20.95
N ILE A 409 10.55 12.30 20.46
CA ILE A 409 11.12 13.61 20.81
C ILE A 409 10.15 14.73 20.42
N SER A 410 9.60 14.72 19.20
CA SER A 410 8.66 15.76 18.75
C SER A 410 7.43 15.86 19.65
N ILE A 411 6.86 14.72 20.07
CA ILE A 411 5.63 14.66 20.87
C ILE A 411 5.82 15.33 22.23
N ILE A 412 6.89 14.97 22.95
CA ILE A 412 7.15 15.58 24.25
C ILE A 412 7.47 17.06 24.12
N LEU A 413 8.17 17.47 23.05
CA LEU A 413 8.42 18.88 22.77
C LEU A 413 7.13 19.66 22.45
N GLY A 414 6.17 19.06 21.75
CA GLY A 414 4.88 19.69 21.47
C GLY A 414 4.10 20.00 22.75
N ALA A 415 4.10 19.07 23.71
CA ALA A 415 3.52 19.30 25.02
C ALA A 415 4.29 20.38 25.82
N MET A 416 5.64 20.39 25.77
CA MET A 416 6.44 21.45 26.40
C MET A 416 6.17 22.84 25.80
N LEU A 417 6.00 22.92 24.48
CA LEU A 417 5.65 24.16 23.77
C LEU A 417 4.25 24.64 24.14
N THR A 418 3.29 23.73 24.27
CA THR A 418 1.93 24.06 24.74
C THR A 418 1.96 24.74 26.10
N ILE A 419 2.77 24.23 27.03
CA ILE A 419 2.89 24.79 28.39
C ILE A 419 3.62 26.14 28.39
N SER A 420 4.70 26.25 27.63
CA SER A 420 5.60 27.41 27.70
C SER A 420 5.18 28.57 26.80
N HIS A 421 4.52 28.29 25.67
CA HIS A 421 4.21 29.26 24.61
C HIS A 421 2.79 29.09 24.05
N GLY A 422 1.94 28.27 24.65
CA GLY A 422 0.53 28.14 24.24
C GLY A 422 -0.25 29.44 24.44
N LYS A 423 -1.27 29.67 23.62
CA LYS A 423 -2.22 30.77 23.84
C LYS A 423 -3.06 30.50 25.08
N GLU A 424 -3.38 31.55 25.83
CA GLU A 424 -4.33 31.46 26.94
C GLU A 424 -5.76 31.47 26.38
N VAL A 425 -6.66 30.71 27.02
CA VAL A 425 -8.08 30.62 26.67
C VAL A 425 -8.75 31.97 27.01
N GLY A 426 -8.59 32.96 26.13
CA GLY A 426 -9.05 34.33 26.34
C GLY A 426 -8.68 35.33 25.26
N GLU A 427 -7.70 35.02 24.38
CA GLU A 427 -7.27 35.93 23.31
C GLU A 427 -8.17 35.93 22.05
N GLU A 428 -9.20 35.09 21.98
CA GLU A 428 -10.10 35.00 20.80
C GLU A 428 -11.05 36.21 20.61
N LYS A 429 -11.03 37.21 21.51
CA LYS A 429 -11.99 38.33 21.45
C LYS A 429 -11.47 39.65 20.85
N PHE A 430 -10.20 39.76 20.46
CA PHE A 430 -9.64 41.06 20.05
C PHE A 430 -9.21 41.20 18.59
N ASP A 431 -9.21 40.12 17.79
CA ASP A 431 -8.75 40.19 16.39
C ASP A 431 -9.90 40.22 15.35
N ALA A 432 -11.16 40.44 15.77
CA ALA A 432 -12.32 40.50 14.88
C ALA A 432 -12.77 41.94 14.52
N GLU A 433 -12.09 42.98 15.00
CA GLU A 433 -12.37 44.38 14.67
C GLU A 433 -11.13 45.07 14.13
N GLU A 434 -10.67 44.68 12.94
CA GLU A 434 -9.91 45.56 12.02
C GLU A 434 -9.84 44.89 10.63
N VAL A 435 -10.94 44.95 9.88
CA VAL A 435 -10.99 44.95 8.41
C VAL A 435 -12.05 45.95 7.96
#